data_AF-A0A1V1P4M9-F1
#
_entry.id   AF-A0A1V1P4M9-F1
#
_cell.length_a   1.000
_cell.length_b   1.000
_cell.length_c   1.000
_cell.angle_alpha   90.00
_cell.angle_beta   90.00
_cell.angle_gamma   90.00
#
_symmetry.space_group_name_H-M   'P 1'
#
loop_
_entity.id
_entity.type
_entity.pdbx_description
1 polymer ?
#
loop_
_entity_poly.entity_id
_entity_poly.type
_entity_poly.pdbx_seq_one_letter_code
_entity_poly.pdbx_strand_id
1 'polypeptide(L)'
;MGRIQTTADITIQANDGKIIEHGADQESDIITSGTTKLKASSGIGGDTDQYLELDESCLVDASITSTGDIAIQSSGDLNILSLTTTDGNMDILASNNIELDTIQSAGDVRMMTSDGDIKVNQIQSVSDIHLISEKGSIEDTSPDNIVALNNDGLITLIASQKIDMNIADGSKIIARSTDEGSINIQSPGEISLQSLETTDGDIFVKADGTIHALNITAGDRGDNEPLELSLSSKGNIVTGLIKADDYLYMHGDQVEHQLGSITAKKAIISSWNGIGTDDQSLILNVNQLNTSTHMSGDIYIYNQADLELKDLTGQGRSVNNVGGGEIRTDGQLTITDQVKQGKNFALIAESMIINNDIIHQTFGRIELSTVNTLEHRSGTIQAESHITINSGSIIQTGGKILT
;
A
#
# COMPACT_ATOMS: atom_id res chain seq x y z
N MET A 1 29.53 17.01 -27.49
CA MET A 1 29.39 18.45 -27.76
C MET A 1 30.37 19.15 -26.83
N GLY A 2 30.45 20.47 -26.83
CA GLY A 2 31.20 21.18 -25.78
C GLY A 2 30.25 22.12 -25.05
N ARG A 3 30.71 22.69 -23.94
CA ARG A 3 29.92 23.58 -23.09
C ARG A 3 29.23 24.74 -23.84
N ILE A 4 27.95 24.92 -23.57
CA ILE A 4 27.06 25.97 -24.09
C ILE A 4 26.51 26.77 -22.90
N GLN A 5 26.63 28.10 -22.94
CA GLN A 5 26.13 28.97 -21.89
C GLN A 5 25.35 30.16 -22.46
N THR A 6 24.12 30.37 -22.00
CA THR A 6 23.24 31.49 -22.38
C THR A 6 22.18 31.73 -21.29
N THR A 7 21.35 32.75 -21.44
CA THR A 7 20.15 32.96 -20.60
C THR A 7 18.85 32.77 -21.38
N ALA A 8 18.96 32.41 -22.66
CA ALA A 8 17.85 32.21 -23.57
C ALA A 8 17.62 30.72 -23.83
N ASP A 9 16.50 30.39 -24.47
CA ASP A 9 16.24 29.03 -24.92
C ASP A 9 17.37 28.50 -25.81
N ILE A 10 17.71 27.23 -25.63
CA ILE A 10 18.65 26.49 -26.45
C ILE A 10 17.87 25.49 -27.31
N THR A 11 18.28 25.31 -28.55
CA THR A 11 17.78 24.21 -29.38
C THR A 11 18.96 23.50 -30.02
N ILE A 12 19.08 22.20 -29.75
CA ILE A 12 20.09 21.31 -30.33
C ILE A 12 19.35 20.20 -31.07
N GLN A 13 19.70 20.03 -32.34
CA GLN A 13 19.04 19.05 -33.20
C GLN A 13 20.07 18.20 -33.95
N ALA A 14 20.07 16.91 -33.67
CA ALA A 14 20.75 15.88 -34.45
C ALA A 14 19.71 15.16 -35.32
N ASN A 15 19.55 15.61 -36.56
CA ASN A 15 18.59 15.01 -37.52
C ASN A 15 18.92 13.55 -37.84
N ASP A 16 20.22 13.25 -37.89
CA ASP A 16 20.77 11.91 -38.03
C ASP A 16 21.78 11.72 -36.90
N GLY A 17 21.57 10.71 -36.06
CA GLY A 17 22.49 10.34 -34.98
C GLY A 17 22.06 10.80 -33.59
N LYS A 18 23.05 10.98 -32.72
CA LYS A 18 22.89 11.22 -31.28
C LYS A 18 23.33 12.65 -30.93
N ILE A 19 22.78 13.20 -29.85
CA ILE A 19 23.40 14.30 -29.14
C ILE A 19 24.28 13.66 -28.07
N ILE A 20 25.58 13.73 -28.27
CA ILE A 20 26.58 13.10 -27.40
C ILE A 20 27.42 14.18 -26.78
N GLU A 21 27.64 14.12 -25.48
CA GLU A 21 28.72 14.79 -24.78
C GLU A 21 30.02 13.94 -24.84
N HIS A 22 31.20 14.58 -24.87
CA HIS A 22 32.48 13.88 -25.01
C HIS A 22 33.51 14.13 -23.88
N GLY A 23 33.24 15.01 -22.93
CA GLY A 23 34.03 15.30 -21.74
C GLY A 23 33.63 14.41 -20.57
N ALA A 24 34.56 13.56 -20.12
CA ALA A 24 34.36 12.71 -18.95
C ALA A 24 34.46 13.50 -17.63
N ASP A 25 33.53 14.42 -17.40
CA ASP A 25 33.47 15.23 -16.18
C ASP A 25 32.03 15.33 -15.63
N GLN A 26 31.79 16.23 -14.68
CA GLN A 26 30.46 16.45 -14.09
C GLN A 26 30.09 17.94 -14.14
N GLU A 27 30.83 18.72 -14.93
CA GLU A 27 30.50 20.12 -15.14
C GLU A 27 29.32 20.23 -16.10
N SER A 28 28.37 21.11 -15.80
CA SER A 28 27.24 21.35 -16.70
C SER A 28 27.71 21.76 -18.10
N ASP A 29 27.37 20.93 -19.08
CA ASP A 29 27.56 21.20 -20.49
C ASP A 29 26.58 22.23 -21.01
N ILE A 30 25.33 22.17 -20.55
CA ILE A 30 24.30 23.11 -20.96
C ILE A 30 23.90 23.97 -19.78
N ILE A 31 24.24 25.25 -19.86
CA ILE A 31 23.96 26.26 -18.84
C ILE A 31 22.99 27.27 -19.43
N THR A 32 21.73 27.19 -19.01
CA THR A 32 20.72 28.19 -19.38
C THR A 32 19.60 28.28 -18.36
N SER A 33 19.09 29.50 -18.16
CA SER A 33 17.85 29.77 -17.45
C SER A 33 16.60 29.67 -18.34
N GLY A 34 16.78 29.37 -19.62
CA GLY A 34 15.70 29.14 -20.59
C GLY A 34 15.36 27.66 -20.73
N THR A 35 14.54 27.34 -21.74
CA THR A 35 14.25 25.95 -22.09
C THR A 35 15.36 25.37 -22.95
N THR A 36 15.88 24.20 -22.60
CA THR A 36 16.80 23.42 -23.43
C THR A 36 16.02 22.38 -24.23
N LYS A 37 15.88 22.63 -25.53
CA LYS A 37 15.19 21.74 -26.48
C LYS A 37 16.19 20.82 -27.16
N LEU A 38 16.12 19.53 -26.89
CA LEU A 38 16.99 18.51 -27.45
C LEU A 38 16.20 17.59 -28.37
N LYS A 39 16.67 17.44 -29.61
CA LYS A 39 16.06 16.52 -30.56
C LYS A 39 17.13 15.68 -31.23
N ALA A 40 17.09 14.37 -31.03
CA ALA A 40 18.02 13.45 -31.69
C ALA A 40 17.27 12.32 -32.39
N SER A 41 17.91 11.68 -33.38
CA SER A 41 17.32 10.51 -34.02
C SER A 41 17.58 9.23 -33.21
N SER A 42 18.71 9.15 -32.48
CA SER A 42 19.17 7.86 -31.92
C SER A 42 19.71 7.87 -30.48
N GLY A 43 19.64 9.01 -29.80
CA GLY A 43 20.00 9.09 -28.37
C GLY A 43 20.48 10.46 -27.93
N ILE A 44 20.38 10.69 -26.62
CA ILE A 44 20.90 11.88 -25.91
C ILE A 44 21.66 11.36 -24.68
N GLY A 45 22.91 11.76 -24.51
CA GLY A 45 23.72 11.38 -23.34
C GLY A 45 25.21 11.60 -23.56
N GLY A 46 26.05 10.88 -22.82
CA GLY A 46 27.50 10.96 -22.89
C GLY A 46 28.13 9.72 -23.52
N ASP A 47 29.31 9.89 -24.14
CA ASP A 47 30.07 8.77 -24.70
C ASP A 47 30.89 8.05 -23.63
N THR A 48 31.36 8.78 -22.60
CA THR A 48 32.36 8.30 -21.63
C THR A 48 31.79 8.09 -20.23
N ASP A 49 30.95 9.00 -19.75
CA ASP A 49 30.28 9.00 -18.44
C ASP A 49 28.76 8.76 -18.52
N GLN A 50 28.25 8.46 -19.73
CA GLN A 50 26.88 8.06 -20.06
C GLN A 50 25.85 9.20 -20.11
N TYR A 51 26.06 10.32 -19.42
CA TYR A 51 25.04 11.37 -19.28
C TYR A 51 25.39 12.63 -20.07
N LEU A 52 24.38 13.46 -20.33
CA LEU A 52 24.57 14.86 -20.72
C LEU A 52 24.32 15.72 -19.49
N GLU A 53 25.28 16.57 -19.13
CA GLU A 53 25.25 17.38 -17.91
C GLU A 53 24.51 18.70 -18.15
N LEU A 54 23.53 18.96 -17.30
CA LEU A 54 22.64 20.12 -17.36
C LEU A 54 22.82 20.97 -16.10
N ASP A 55 22.67 22.28 -16.25
CA ASP A 55 22.66 23.21 -15.11
C ASP A 55 21.32 23.18 -14.38
N GLU A 56 21.34 23.48 -13.07
CA GLU A 56 20.15 23.46 -12.21
C GLU A 56 19.04 24.43 -12.61
N SER A 57 19.38 25.50 -13.36
CA SER A 57 18.41 26.48 -13.84
C SER A 57 17.71 26.07 -15.15
N CYS A 58 18.08 24.93 -15.73
CA CYS A 58 17.58 24.49 -17.02
C CYS A 58 16.19 23.84 -16.90
N LEU A 59 15.29 24.18 -17.84
CA LEU A 59 14.06 23.44 -18.10
C LEU A 59 14.25 22.56 -19.35
N VAL A 60 14.12 21.24 -19.22
CA VAL A 60 14.48 20.28 -20.28
C VAL A 60 13.27 19.83 -21.09
N ASP A 61 13.38 19.90 -22.41
CA ASP A 61 12.40 19.37 -23.36
C ASP A 61 13.13 18.52 -24.41
N ALA A 62 13.11 17.20 -24.27
CA ALA A 62 13.93 16.30 -25.08
C ALA A 62 13.13 15.21 -25.78
N SER A 63 13.49 14.89 -27.03
CA SER A 63 12.84 13.84 -27.81
C SER A 63 13.80 13.02 -28.68
N ILE A 64 13.57 11.71 -28.73
CA ILE A 64 14.18 10.77 -29.67
C ILE A 64 13.15 10.35 -30.71
N THR A 65 13.41 10.63 -32.00
CA THR A 65 12.44 10.38 -33.08
C THR A 65 12.54 9.01 -33.74
N SER A 66 13.60 8.25 -33.45
CA SER A 66 13.76 6.86 -33.90
C SER A 66 14.16 6.02 -32.69
N THR A 67 15.31 5.33 -32.73
CA THR A 67 15.66 4.33 -31.72
C THR A 67 16.72 4.84 -30.77
N GLY A 68 16.52 4.77 -29.45
CA GLY A 68 17.59 5.02 -28.49
C GLY A 68 17.18 5.78 -27.24
N ASP A 69 18.14 5.87 -26.33
CA ASP A 69 17.93 6.24 -24.94
C ASP A 69 18.15 7.74 -24.69
N ILE A 70 17.61 8.23 -23.57
CA ILE A 70 17.92 9.53 -22.99
C ILE A 70 18.63 9.30 -21.66
N ALA A 71 19.85 9.79 -21.52
CA ALA A 71 20.60 9.81 -20.28
C ALA A 71 21.02 11.26 -19.98
N ILE A 72 20.49 11.84 -18.91
CA ILE A 72 20.78 13.23 -18.51
C ILE A 72 21.07 13.31 -17.01
N GLN A 73 21.93 14.25 -16.63
CA GLN A 73 22.19 14.50 -15.21
C GLN A 73 22.31 15.99 -14.88
N SER A 74 22.09 16.33 -13.61
CA SER A 74 22.36 17.65 -13.04
C SER A 74 23.09 17.53 -11.71
N SER A 75 24.07 18.39 -11.47
CA SER A 75 24.74 18.49 -10.17
C SER A 75 23.89 19.19 -9.10
N GLY A 76 22.73 19.74 -9.47
CA GLY A 76 21.78 20.43 -8.59
C GLY A 76 20.36 19.91 -8.80
N ASP A 77 19.39 20.82 -8.95
CA ASP A 77 18.02 20.46 -9.34
C ASP A 77 17.95 20.09 -10.84
N LEU A 78 16.95 19.33 -11.24
CA LEU A 78 16.67 19.01 -12.64
C LEU A 78 15.17 19.17 -12.92
N ASN A 79 14.84 20.19 -13.72
CA ASN A 79 13.46 20.50 -14.11
C ASN A 79 13.20 19.98 -15.53
N ILE A 80 12.19 19.13 -15.68
CA ILE A 80 11.87 18.43 -16.93
C ILE A 80 10.47 18.86 -17.37
N LEU A 81 10.38 19.53 -18.51
CA LEU A 81 9.11 19.78 -19.17
C LEU A 81 8.62 18.51 -19.88
N SER A 82 9.46 17.92 -20.73
CA SER A 82 9.09 16.70 -21.42
C SER A 82 10.29 15.86 -21.79
N LEU A 83 10.20 14.54 -21.63
CA LEU A 83 11.11 13.59 -22.28
C LEU A 83 10.31 12.56 -23.06
N THR A 84 10.73 12.25 -24.28
CA THR A 84 10.07 11.25 -25.12
C THR A 84 11.07 10.35 -25.85
N THR A 85 10.91 9.04 -25.71
CA THR A 85 11.59 8.03 -26.53
C THR A 85 10.57 7.18 -27.28
N THR A 86 10.94 6.67 -28.47
CA THR A 86 10.05 5.78 -29.24
C THR A 86 10.21 4.31 -28.83
N ASP A 87 11.40 3.90 -28.37
CA ASP A 87 11.73 2.53 -27.94
C ASP A 87 12.80 2.42 -26.83
N GLY A 88 13.42 3.55 -26.45
CA GLY A 88 14.58 3.57 -25.58
C GLY A 88 14.26 3.81 -24.12
N ASN A 89 15.21 3.48 -23.27
CA ASN A 89 15.16 3.74 -21.84
C ASN A 89 15.44 5.22 -21.53
N MET A 90 15.09 5.63 -20.32
CA MET A 90 15.50 6.90 -19.74
C MET A 90 16.25 6.68 -18.44
N ASP A 91 17.39 7.36 -18.29
CA ASP A 91 18.19 7.41 -17.07
C ASP A 91 18.44 8.86 -16.69
N ILE A 92 18.04 9.25 -15.48
CA ILE A 92 17.91 10.64 -15.07
C ILE A 92 18.46 10.79 -13.65
N LEU A 93 19.51 11.58 -13.51
CA LEU A 93 20.15 11.81 -12.21
C LEU A 93 20.12 13.28 -11.82
N ALA A 94 19.88 13.56 -10.54
CA ALA A 94 20.09 14.89 -9.98
C ALA A 94 20.70 14.78 -8.58
N SER A 95 21.56 15.72 -8.18
CA SER A 95 22.01 15.75 -6.79
C SER A 95 20.89 16.15 -5.84
N ASN A 96 20.06 17.14 -6.24
CA ASN A 96 18.98 17.69 -5.44
C ASN A 96 17.62 17.16 -5.92
N ASN A 97 16.70 18.02 -6.38
CA ASN A 97 15.35 17.60 -6.77
C ASN A 97 15.29 17.22 -8.25
N ILE A 98 14.40 16.29 -8.58
CA ILE A 98 13.89 16.11 -9.94
C ILE A 98 12.43 16.54 -9.93
N GLU A 99 12.07 17.49 -10.76
CA GLU A 99 10.67 17.88 -10.99
C GLU A 99 10.34 17.67 -12.46
N LEU A 100 9.34 16.84 -12.74
CA LEU A 100 8.96 16.52 -14.12
C LEU A 100 7.47 16.74 -14.37
N ASP A 101 7.18 17.29 -15.55
CA ASP A 101 5.83 17.45 -16.07
C ASP A 101 5.40 16.18 -16.84
N THR A 102 6.10 15.77 -17.90
CA THR A 102 5.73 14.55 -18.64
C THR A 102 6.92 13.72 -19.10
N ILE A 103 6.84 12.41 -18.92
CA ILE A 103 7.71 11.42 -19.56
C ILE A 103 6.87 10.43 -20.35
N GLN A 104 7.31 10.15 -21.58
CA GLN A 104 6.78 9.07 -22.40
C GLN A 104 7.93 8.17 -22.89
N SER A 105 8.00 6.96 -22.37
CA SER A 105 9.03 5.98 -22.71
C SER A 105 8.40 4.68 -23.19
N ALA A 106 9.01 4.07 -24.20
CA ALA A 106 8.72 2.68 -24.57
C ALA A 106 9.77 1.70 -24.03
N GLY A 107 10.73 2.18 -23.22
CA GLY A 107 11.63 1.38 -22.41
C GLY A 107 11.45 1.67 -20.92
N ASP A 108 12.43 1.30 -20.11
CA ASP A 108 12.45 1.59 -18.68
C ASP A 108 12.59 3.09 -18.41
N VAL A 109 12.12 3.53 -17.25
CA VAL A 109 12.39 4.87 -16.71
C VAL A 109 13.10 4.71 -15.37
N ARG A 110 14.32 5.23 -15.26
CA ARG A 110 15.12 5.28 -14.04
C ARG A 110 15.36 6.73 -13.65
N MET A 111 15.06 7.06 -12.39
CA MET A 111 15.34 8.36 -11.79
C MET A 111 15.95 8.19 -10.42
N MET A 112 16.98 8.98 -10.14
CA MET A 112 17.62 8.98 -8.84
C MET A 112 18.00 10.39 -8.39
N THR A 113 17.75 10.67 -7.12
CA THR A 113 18.29 11.83 -6.40
C THR A 113 19.10 11.39 -5.19
N SER A 114 20.19 12.11 -4.90
CA SER A 114 20.99 11.84 -3.70
C SER A 114 20.49 12.60 -2.46
N ASP A 115 19.98 13.83 -2.64
CA ASP A 115 19.63 14.71 -1.51
C ASP A 115 18.17 15.21 -1.52
N GLY A 116 17.53 15.35 -2.69
CA GLY A 116 16.21 16.00 -2.81
C GLY A 116 15.07 15.05 -3.19
N ASP A 117 13.91 15.62 -3.52
CA ASP A 117 12.69 14.88 -3.85
C ASP A 117 12.63 14.52 -5.34
N ILE A 118 11.83 13.50 -5.68
CA ILE A 118 11.35 13.26 -7.04
C ILE A 118 9.87 13.64 -7.09
N LYS A 119 9.55 14.65 -7.89
CA LYS A 119 8.19 15.17 -8.08
C LYS A 119 7.68 14.83 -9.47
N VAL A 120 6.60 14.07 -9.52
CA VAL A 120 6.08 13.44 -10.73
C VAL A 120 4.69 13.95 -11.05
N ASN A 121 4.53 14.64 -12.17
CA ASN A 121 3.19 14.86 -12.72
C ASN A 121 2.76 13.65 -13.58
N GLN A 122 3.53 13.25 -14.59
CA GLN A 122 3.17 12.06 -15.38
C GLN A 122 4.37 11.31 -15.96
N ILE A 123 4.39 9.99 -15.77
CA ILE A 123 5.27 9.04 -16.44
C ILE A 123 4.42 7.97 -17.09
N GLN A 124 4.54 7.83 -18.40
CA GLN A 124 4.06 6.68 -19.15
C GLN A 124 5.25 5.85 -19.62
N SER A 125 5.30 4.58 -19.21
CA SER A 125 6.32 3.61 -19.59
C SER A 125 5.66 2.31 -20.03
N VAL A 126 6.12 1.64 -21.08
CA VAL A 126 5.64 0.27 -21.38
C VAL A 126 6.41 -0.80 -20.61
N SER A 127 7.45 -0.40 -19.86
CA SER A 127 8.34 -1.29 -19.12
C SER A 127 8.36 -0.89 -17.63
N ASP A 128 9.48 -1.11 -16.95
CA ASP A 128 9.61 -0.82 -15.53
C ASP A 128 9.79 0.69 -15.27
N ILE A 129 9.32 1.13 -14.11
CA ILE A 129 9.59 2.46 -13.55
C ILE A 129 10.35 2.27 -12.25
N HIS A 130 11.51 2.90 -12.11
CA HIS A 130 12.34 2.83 -10.91
C HIS A 130 12.75 4.23 -10.45
N LEU A 131 12.20 4.67 -9.33
CA LEU A 131 12.46 5.99 -8.74
C LEU A 131 13.12 5.82 -7.38
N ILE A 132 14.26 6.49 -7.17
CA ILE A 132 15.01 6.48 -5.91
C ILE A 132 15.26 7.91 -5.44
N SER A 133 14.78 8.26 -4.25
CA SER A 133 15.23 9.44 -3.52
C SER A 133 15.98 9.00 -2.27
N GLU A 134 17.31 9.16 -2.26
CA GLU A 134 18.14 8.64 -1.16
C GLU A 134 17.91 9.35 0.17
N LYS A 135 17.45 10.61 0.16
CA LYS A 135 17.22 11.43 1.36
C LYS A 135 15.91 12.22 1.37
N GLY A 136 15.17 12.21 0.27
CA GLY A 136 13.92 12.95 0.11
C GLY A 136 12.71 12.02 -0.02
N SER A 137 11.67 12.58 -0.62
CA SER A 137 10.38 11.95 -0.89
C SER A 137 10.19 11.68 -2.38
N ILE A 138 9.22 10.82 -2.70
CA ILE A 138 8.70 10.64 -4.05
C ILE A 138 7.22 11.04 -4.03
N GLU A 139 6.88 12.09 -4.78
CA GLU A 139 5.57 12.74 -4.68
C GLU A 139 4.91 12.88 -6.05
N ASP A 140 3.65 12.47 -6.11
CA ASP A 140 2.71 12.83 -7.16
C ASP A 140 2.32 14.31 -7.06
N THR A 141 2.58 15.06 -8.13
CA THR A 141 2.19 16.47 -8.28
C THR A 141 1.07 16.67 -9.28
N SER A 142 0.53 15.58 -9.83
CA SER A 142 -0.60 15.61 -10.74
C SER A 142 -1.90 16.00 -10.03
N PRO A 143 -2.87 16.58 -10.76
CA PRO A 143 -4.22 16.78 -10.25
C PRO A 143 -4.85 15.47 -9.76
N ASP A 144 -5.68 15.52 -8.70
CA ASP A 144 -6.33 14.38 -8.00
C ASP A 144 -7.06 13.30 -8.84
N ASN A 145 -7.21 13.50 -10.15
CA ASN A 145 -7.88 12.58 -11.07
C ASN A 145 -6.99 12.11 -12.23
N ILE A 146 -5.69 12.40 -12.16
CA ILE A 146 -4.71 11.97 -13.13
C ILE A 146 -3.85 10.88 -12.49
N VAL A 147 -3.55 9.86 -13.28
CA VAL A 147 -2.59 8.84 -12.89
C VAL A 147 -1.19 9.38 -13.17
N ALA A 148 -0.37 9.47 -12.14
CA ALA A 148 1.01 9.89 -12.27
C ALA A 148 1.90 8.81 -12.88
N LEU A 149 1.74 7.55 -12.45
CA LEU A 149 2.52 6.44 -13.00
C LEU A 149 1.64 5.44 -13.75
N ASN A 150 1.88 5.34 -15.06
CA ASN A 150 1.22 4.37 -15.92
C ASN A 150 2.27 3.48 -16.58
N ASN A 151 2.27 2.20 -16.22
CA ASN A 151 3.12 1.23 -16.87
C ASN A 151 2.55 -0.19 -16.94
N ASP A 152 3.07 -0.97 -17.89
CA ASP A 152 2.76 -2.40 -18.04
C ASP A 152 3.71 -3.30 -17.22
N GLY A 153 4.86 -2.77 -16.81
CA GLY A 153 5.90 -3.46 -16.03
C GLY A 153 5.72 -3.35 -14.51
N LEU A 154 6.83 -3.40 -13.78
CA LEU A 154 6.89 -3.20 -12.33
C LEU A 154 7.23 -1.75 -11.99
N ILE A 155 6.52 -1.20 -11.00
CA ILE A 155 6.87 0.08 -10.36
C ILE A 155 7.71 -0.21 -9.12
N THR A 156 8.89 0.40 -9.01
CA THR A 156 9.74 0.36 -7.82
C THR A 156 10.00 1.78 -7.31
N LEU A 157 9.54 2.08 -6.09
CA LEU A 157 9.69 3.38 -5.45
C LEU A 157 10.50 3.23 -4.15
N ILE A 158 11.62 3.94 -4.04
CA ILE A 158 12.43 3.93 -2.82
C ILE A 158 12.68 5.38 -2.40
N ALA A 159 12.20 5.75 -1.22
CA ALA A 159 12.43 7.07 -0.64
C ALA A 159 13.00 6.91 0.77
N SER A 160 13.78 7.88 1.24
CA SER A 160 14.12 7.97 2.66
C SER A 160 12.92 8.43 3.48
N GLN A 161 12.13 9.36 2.93
CA GLN A 161 10.96 9.94 3.57
C GLN A 161 9.66 9.39 2.95
N LYS A 162 8.75 10.27 2.53
CA LYS A 162 7.40 9.93 2.10
C LYS A 162 7.38 9.36 0.68
N ILE A 163 6.47 8.43 0.43
CA ILE A 163 6.02 8.06 -0.91
C ILE A 163 4.52 8.42 -1.00
N ASP A 164 4.14 9.22 -1.99
CA ASP A 164 2.75 9.56 -2.28
C ASP A 164 2.50 9.45 -3.78
N MET A 165 1.65 8.51 -4.21
CA MET A 165 1.52 8.22 -5.63
C MET A 165 0.14 7.74 -6.06
N ASN A 166 -0.41 8.34 -7.11
CA ASN A 166 -1.49 7.76 -7.90
C ASN A 166 -0.91 6.90 -9.03
N ILE A 167 -1.26 5.62 -9.06
CA ILE A 167 -0.79 4.66 -10.06
C ILE A 167 -1.95 4.06 -10.85
N ALA A 168 -1.67 3.53 -12.04
CA ALA A 168 -2.68 3.01 -12.94
C ALA A 168 -3.43 1.78 -12.39
N ASP A 169 -4.54 1.46 -13.05
CA ASP A 169 -5.24 0.18 -12.90
C ASP A 169 -4.37 -0.98 -13.40
N GLY A 170 -4.37 -2.09 -12.67
CA GLY A 170 -3.59 -3.29 -12.97
C GLY A 170 -2.10 -3.20 -12.62
N SER A 171 -1.65 -2.09 -12.02
CA SER A 171 -0.23 -1.89 -11.70
C SER A 171 0.28 -2.86 -10.63
N LYS A 172 1.57 -3.20 -10.75
CA LYS A 172 2.33 -3.94 -9.75
C LYS A 172 3.35 -3.00 -9.12
N ILE A 173 3.44 -3.00 -7.79
CA ILE A 173 4.30 -2.06 -7.09
C ILE A 173 5.13 -2.70 -5.98
N ILE A 174 6.39 -2.28 -5.90
CA ILE A 174 7.26 -2.36 -4.73
C ILE A 174 7.51 -0.92 -4.26
N ALA A 175 7.27 -0.64 -2.98
CA ALA A 175 7.59 0.66 -2.40
C ALA A 175 8.25 0.52 -1.03
N ARG A 176 9.26 1.36 -0.76
CA ARG A 176 9.95 1.39 0.54
C ARG A 176 10.28 2.80 1.01
N SER A 177 9.87 3.12 2.24
CA SER A 177 10.36 4.25 3.03
C SER A 177 11.44 3.76 3.99
N THR A 178 12.66 4.32 3.89
CA THR A 178 13.83 3.79 4.64
C THR A 178 14.12 4.48 5.96
N ASP A 179 13.50 5.62 6.23
CA ASP A 179 13.57 6.33 7.52
C ASP A 179 12.15 6.63 8.02
N GLU A 180 11.95 7.82 8.58
CA GLU A 180 10.65 8.31 9.02
C GLU A 180 9.87 8.83 7.80
N GLY A 181 8.80 8.13 7.44
CA GLY A 181 8.02 8.48 6.26
C GLY A 181 6.94 7.46 5.94
N SER A 182 5.78 7.96 5.51
CA SER A 182 4.63 7.12 5.14
C SER A 182 4.63 6.73 3.67
N ILE A 183 3.91 5.66 3.36
CA ILE A 183 3.59 5.24 1.99
C ILE A 183 2.10 5.44 1.75
N ASN A 184 1.74 6.29 0.78
CA ASN A 184 0.38 6.57 0.36
C ASN A 184 0.23 6.20 -1.11
N ILE A 185 -0.61 5.20 -1.41
CA ILE A 185 -0.81 4.73 -2.79
C ILE A 185 -2.30 4.72 -3.12
N GLN A 186 -2.65 5.27 -4.28
CA GLN A 186 -4.02 5.22 -4.79
C GLN A 186 -4.04 4.64 -6.21
N SER A 187 -5.09 3.86 -6.52
CA SER A 187 -5.34 3.37 -7.88
C SER A 187 -6.83 3.52 -8.25
N PRO A 188 -7.15 3.93 -9.49
CA PRO A 188 -8.52 3.96 -9.98
C PRO A 188 -9.09 2.57 -10.30
N GLY A 189 -8.30 1.50 -10.13
CA GLY A 189 -8.73 0.14 -10.40
C GLY A 189 -8.04 -0.88 -9.49
N GLU A 190 -7.74 -2.06 -10.04
CA GLU A 190 -7.01 -3.13 -9.36
C GLU A 190 -5.56 -2.72 -9.12
N ILE A 191 -4.98 -3.15 -8.00
CA ILE A 191 -3.58 -2.94 -7.68
C ILE A 191 -2.97 -4.19 -7.03
N SER A 192 -1.73 -4.51 -7.43
CA SER A 192 -0.95 -5.58 -6.82
C SER A 192 0.25 -5.04 -6.05
N LEU A 193 0.14 -5.11 -4.72
CA LEU A 193 1.18 -4.70 -3.78
C LEU A 193 2.13 -5.88 -3.57
N GLN A 194 3.20 -5.91 -4.36
CA GLN A 194 4.20 -6.97 -4.30
C GLN A 194 4.99 -6.89 -2.98
N SER A 195 5.38 -5.68 -2.61
CA SER A 195 6.01 -5.39 -1.30
C SER A 195 5.83 -3.92 -0.95
N LEU A 196 5.24 -3.61 0.21
CA LEU A 196 5.29 -2.26 0.79
C LEU A 196 5.94 -2.32 2.17
N GLU A 197 6.93 -1.46 2.42
CA GLU A 197 7.68 -1.45 3.67
C GLU A 197 7.98 -0.02 4.14
N THR A 198 7.60 0.31 5.37
CA THR A 198 8.10 1.49 6.08
C THR A 198 9.05 1.03 7.18
N THR A 199 10.12 1.79 7.38
CA THR A 199 10.98 1.61 8.57
C THR A 199 10.31 2.21 9.79
N ASP A 200 9.73 3.40 9.63
CA ASP A 200 9.08 4.18 10.67
C ASP A 200 7.98 5.04 10.05
N GLY A 201 6.77 4.51 9.92
CA GLY A 201 5.66 5.29 9.36
C GLY A 201 4.46 4.47 8.88
N ASP A 202 3.38 5.20 8.60
CA ASP A 202 2.11 4.60 8.17
C ASP A 202 2.15 4.08 6.72
N ILE A 203 1.24 3.14 6.44
CA ILE A 203 0.94 2.70 5.07
C ILE A 203 -0.56 2.86 4.80
N PHE A 204 -0.90 3.66 3.80
CA PHE A 204 -2.27 3.89 3.34
C PHE A 204 -2.40 3.48 1.87
N VAL A 205 -3.28 2.53 1.58
CA VAL A 205 -3.59 2.12 0.20
C VAL A 205 -5.08 2.21 -0.06
N LYS A 206 -5.42 2.87 -1.16
CA LYS A 206 -6.79 2.99 -1.65
C LYS A 206 -6.92 2.50 -3.09
N ALA A 207 -7.91 1.67 -3.35
CA ALA A 207 -8.19 1.19 -4.70
C ALA A 207 -9.70 1.19 -5.00
N ASP A 208 -10.06 1.58 -6.20
CA ASP A 208 -11.43 1.44 -6.70
C ASP A 208 -11.72 0.01 -7.18
N GLY A 209 -10.68 -0.78 -7.47
CA GLY A 209 -10.75 -2.23 -7.71
C GLY A 209 -10.12 -3.04 -6.58
N THR A 210 -9.84 -4.33 -6.85
CA THR A 210 -9.26 -5.26 -5.86
C THR A 210 -7.85 -4.85 -5.44
N ILE A 211 -7.54 -4.99 -4.15
CA ILE A 211 -6.17 -4.89 -3.63
C ILE A 211 -5.61 -6.29 -3.41
N HIS A 212 -4.54 -6.65 -4.12
CA HIS A 212 -3.73 -7.84 -3.82
C HIS A 212 -2.57 -7.44 -2.92
N ALA A 213 -2.71 -7.63 -1.60
CA ALA A 213 -1.75 -7.26 -0.57
C ALA A 213 -0.84 -8.45 -0.23
N LEU A 214 0.26 -8.66 -0.97
CA LEU A 214 1.06 -9.89 -0.85
C LEU A 214 2.06 -9.86 0.31
N ASN A 215 2.79 -8.76 0.46
CA ASN A 215 3.76 -8.56 1.52
C ASN A 215 3.75 -7.09 1.96
N ILE A 216 3.25 -6.80 3.16
CA ILE A 216 3.18 -5.42 3.66
C ILE A 216 3.69 -5.38 5.08
N THR A 217 4.61 -4.46 5.36
CA THR A 217 5.13 -4.22 6.71
C THR A 217 5.12 -2.72 7.00
N ALA A 218 4.28 -2.29 7.93
CA ALA A 218 4.39 -0.97 8.55
C ALA A 218 5.28 -1.09 9.79
N GLY A 219 6.44 -0.46 9.77
CA GLY A 219 7.41 -0.46 10.88
C GLY A 219 7.27 0.77 11.78
N ASP A 220 7.63 0.61 13.05
CA ASP A 220 7.80 1.67 14.06
C ASP A 220 9.24 1.55 14.59
N ARG A 221 10.09 2.52 14.28
CA ARG A 221 11.49 2.50 14.72
C ARG A 221 11.63 3.16 16.08
N GLY A 222 11.30 2.39 17.11
CA GLY A 222 11.48 2.80 18.49
C GLY A 222 10.32 2.42 19.40
N ASP A 223 9.22 1.93 18.83
CA ASP A 223 7.96 1.61 19.53
C ASP A 223 7.49 2.86 20.30
N ASN A 224 7.55 4.01 19.62
CA ASN A 224 7.37 5.35 20.20
C ASN A 224 6.02 6.00 19.86
N GLU A 225 5.34 5.56 18.80
CA GLU A 225 4.03 6.11 18.41
C GLU A 225 3.12 5.06 17.79
N PRO A 226 1.79 5.23 17.91
CA PRO A 226 0.88 4.38 17.19
C PRO A 226 0.94 4.66 15.69
N LEU A 227 1.33 3.64 14.93
CA LEU A 227 1.30 3.64 13.47
C LEU A 227 0.18 2.77 12.90
N GLU A 228 -0.30 3.17 11.72
CA GLU A 228 -1.44 2.60 11.04
C GLU A 228 -1.04 1.95 9.70
N LEU A 229 -1.63 0.79 9.44
CA LEU A 229 -1.69 0.17 8.12
C LEU A 229 -3.15 0.12 7.69
N SER A 230 -3.50 0.80 6.61
CA SER A 230 -4.87 0.87 6.10
C SER A 230 -4.96 0.41 4.65
N LEU A 231 -5.81 -0.57 4.40
CA LEU A 231 -6.18 -1.05 3.06
C LEU A 231 -7.66 -0.78 2.83
N SER A 232 -7.98 0.05 1.84
CA SER A 232 -9.35 0.44 1.51
C SER A 232 -9.64 0.16 0.03
N SER A 233 -10.53 -0.78 -0.23
CA SER A 233 -10.94 -1.19 -1.57
C SER A 233 -12.45 -1.03 -1.74
N LYS A 234 -12.89 -0.62 -2.93
CA LYS A 234 -14.30 -0.81 -3.34
C LYS A 234 -14.56 -2.23 -3.86
N GLY A 235 -13.51 -2.95 -4.26
CA GLY A 235 -13.53 -4.38 -4.59
C GLY A 235 -13.02 -5.22 -3.42
N ASN A 236 -12.40 -6.36 -3.69
CA ASN A 236 -11.92 -7.26 -2.63
C ASN A 236 -10.54 -6.83 -2.10
N ILE A 237 -10.22 -7.24 -0.88
CA ILE A 237 -8.85 -7.24 -0.36
C ILE A 237 -8.41 -8.69 -0.25
N VAL A 238 -7.41 -9.07 -1.05
CA VAL A 238 -6.80 -10.40 -1.04
C VAL A 238 -5.47 -10.31 -0.28
N THR A 239 -5.39 -11.01 0.84
CA THR A 239 -4.32 -10.85 1.84
C THR A 239 -3.26 -11.94 1.77
N GLY A 240 -2.00 -11.49 1.85
CA GLY A 240 -0.82 -12.30 2.03
C GLY A 240 -0.22 -12.12 3.44
N LEU A 241 1.11 -11.97 3.49
CA LEU A 241 1.82 -11.62 4.71
C LEU A 241 1.63 -10.12 5.01
N ILE A 242 0.97 -9.79 6.12
CA ILE A 242 0.72 -8.40 6.51
C ILE A 242 1.17 -8.21 7.95
N LYS A 243 2.00 -7.21 8.20
CA LYS A 243 2.44 -6.82 9.53
C LYS A 243 2.17 -5.32 9.71
N ALA A 244 1.18 -5.00 10.52
CA ALA A 244 1.07 -3.68 11.11
C ALA A 244 1.75 -3.67 12.47
N ASP A 245 2.30 -2.55 12.89
CA ASP A 245 2.78 -2.43 14.27
C ASP A 245 1.60 -2.37 15.25
N ASP A 246 0.83 -1.27 15.19
CA ASP A 246 -0.26 -1.02 16.13
C ASP A 246 -1.64 -1.33 15.53
N TYR A 247 -2.10 -0.51 14.59
CA TYR A 247 -3.44 -0.64 14.02
C TYR A 247 -3.40 -1.14 12.58
N LEU A 248 -4.22 -2.16 12.33
CA LEU A 248 -4.58 -2.61 11.00
C LEU A 248 -6.03 -2.24 10.70
N TYR A 249 -6.26 -1.55 9.60
CA TYR A 249 -7.58 -1.30 9.04
C TYR A 249 -7.72 -1.98 7.69
N MET A 250 -8.78 -2.76 7.51
CA MET A 250 -9.15 -3.33 6.21
C MET A 250 -10.62 -3.05 5.93
N HIS A 251 -10.89 -2.49 4.76
CA HIS A 251 -12.23 -2.23 4.27
C HIS A 251 -12.33 -2.65 2.80
N GLY A 252 -13.16 -3.65 2.50
CA GLY A 252 -13.37 -4.13 1.13
C GLY A 252 -14.82 -4.57 0.88
N ASP A 253 -15.12 -4.99 -0.35
CA ASP A 253 -16.31 -5.78 -0.63
C ASP A 253 -16.22 -7.12 0.09
N GLN A 254 -15.11 -7.84 -0.09
CA GLN A 254 -14.73 -9.02 0.69
C GLN A 254 -13.29 -8.88 1.19
N VAL A 255 -12.97 -9.57 2.29
CA VAL A 255 -11.58 -9.73 2.75
C VAL A 255 -11.24 -11.21 2.70
N GLU A 256 -10.32 -11.57 1.81
CA GLU A 256 -9.98 -12.94 1.48
C GLU A 256 -8.56 -13.25 1.92
N HIS A 257 -8.36 -14.45 2.46
CA HIS A 257 -7.02 -14.95 2.72
C HIS A 257 -6.46 -15.59 1.45
N GLN A 258 -5.19 -15.35 1.14
CA GLN A 258 -4.48 -16.06 0.09
C GLN A 258 -3.31 -16.87 0.66
N LEU A 259 -2.47 -16.24 1.49
CA LEU A 259 -1.29 -16.87 2.07
C LEU A 259 -0.81 -16.13 3.33
N GLY A 260 0.11 -16.72 4.09
CA GLY A 260 0.78 -16.05 5.20
C GLY A 260 -0.08 -15.88 6.44
N SER A 261 0.27 -14.91 7.28
CA SER A 261 -0.54 -14.49 8.42
C SER A 261 -0.54 -12.96 8.53
N ILE A 262 -1.57 -12.46 9.20
CA ILE A 262 -1.75 -11.03 9.43
C ILE A 262 -1.48 -10.73 10.90
N THR A 263 -0.50 -9.87 11.19
CA THR A 263 -0.09 -9.51 12.56
C THR A 263 -0.32 -8.03 12.81
N ALA A 264 -0.88 -7.69 13.98
CA ALA A 264 -1.07 -6.33 14.47
C ALA A 264 -1.38 -6.36 15.97
N LYS A 265 -1.16 -5.28 16.72
CA LYS A 265 -1.71 -5.19 18.09
C LYS A 265 -3.25 -5.12 18.05
N LYS A 266 -3.81 -4.38 17.09
CA LYS A 266 -5.25 -4.16 16.92
C LYS A 266 -5.65 -4.28 15.45
N ALA A 267 -6.76 -4.95 15.17
CA ALA A 267 -7.32 -5.05 13.83
C ALA A 267 -8.78 -4.61 13.78
N ILE A 268 -9.11 -3.77 12.80
CA ILE A 268 -10.46 -3.36 12.44
C ILE A 268 -10.70 -3.84 11.00
N ILE A 269 -11.54 -4.87 10.86
CA ILE A 269 -11.80 -5.52 9.56
C ILE A 269 -13.28 -5.39 9.23
N SER A 270 -13.58 -4.68 8.17
CA SER A 270 -14.94 -4.45 7.69
C SER A 270 -15.09 -4.90 6.25
N SER A 271 -16.24 -5.49 5.93
CA SER A 271 -16.58 -5.89 4.57
C SER A 271 -18.06 -5.67 4.25
N TRP A 272 -18.40 -5.68 2.97
CA TRP A 272 -19.80 -5.73 2.54
C TRP A 272 -20.34 -7.16 2.49
N ASN A 273 -19.55 -8.10 1.97
CA ASN A 273 -19.95 -9.43 1.52
C ASN A 273 -19.08 -10.58 2.08
N GLY A 274 -18.39 -10.38 3.21
CA GLY A 274 -17.78 -11.48 3.97
C GLY A 274 -16.30 -11.30 4.27
N ILE A 275 -15.82 -12.05 5.27
CA ILE A 275 -14.43 -12.07 5.72
C ILE A 275 -14.01 -13.53 5.84
N GLY A 276 -13.13 -13.99 4.96
CA GLY A 276 -12.77 -15.40 4.84
C GLY A 276 -13.93 -16.30 4.42
N THR A 277 -13.63 -17.59 4.27
CA THR A 277 -14.57 -18.68 3.96
C THR A 277 -14.36 -19.86 4.90
N ASP A 278 -15.26 -20.84 4.89
CA ASP A 278 -15.18 -22.04 5.74
C ASP A 278 -13.98 -22.93 5.39
N ASP A 279 -13.55 -22.93 4.13
CA ASP A 279 -12.33 -23.60 3.65
C ASP A 279 -11.08 -22.72 3.75
N GLN A 280 -11.24 -21.40 3.88
CA GLN A 280 -10.14 -20.44 3.87
C GLN A 280 -10.39 -19.28 4.84
N SER A 281 -10.33 -19.57 6.15
CA SER A 281 -10.38 -18.56 7.19
C SER A 281 -9.28 -17.52 7.04
N LEU A 282 -9.58 -16.29 7.44
CA LEU A 282 -8.56 -15.24 7.58
C LEU A 282 -7.64 -15.56 8.76
N ILE A 283 -6.35 -15.73 8.46
CA ILE A 283 -5.33 -16.12 9.44
C ILE A 283 -4.75 -14.87 10.11
N LEU A 284 -5.07 -14.69 11.39
CA LEU A 284 -4.66 -13.53 12.19
C LEU A 284 -3.71 -13.95 13.33
N ASN A 285 -2.91 -13.00 13.77
CA ASN A 285 -2.20 -13.02 15.04
C ASN A 285 -2.29 -11.61 15.63
N VAL A 286 -3.46 -11.30 16.19
CA VAL A 286 -3.79 -9.98 16.75
C VAL A 286 -4.25 -10.09 18.19
N ASN A 287 -3.99 -9.04 18.98
CA ASN A 287 -4.42 -9.01 20.38
C ASN A 287 -5.89 -8.58 20.51
N GLN A 288 -6.30 -7.61 19.70
CA GLN A 288 -7.65 -7.04 19.71
C GLN A 288 -8.25 -7.04 18.31
N LEU A 289 -9.51 -7.48 18.20
CA LEU A 289 -10.24 -7.52 16.94
C LEU A 289 -11.60 -6.82 17.07
N ASN A 290 -11.85 -5.94 16.10
CA ASN A 290 -13.15 -5.44 15.75
C ASN A 290 -13.48 -5.88 14.32
N THR A 291 -14.63 -6.53 14.11
CA THR A 291 -14.99 -7.02 12.79
C THR A 291 -16.46 -6.86 12.44
N SER A 292 -16.73 -6.56 11.16
CA SER A 292 -18.10 -6.38 10.68
C SER A 292 -18.31 -6.76 9.22
N THR A 293 -19.53 -7.18 8.92
CA THR A 293 -20.05 -7.42 7.56
C THR A 293 -21.36 -6.66 7.43
N HIS A 294 -21.54 -5.87 6.36
CA HIS A 294 -22.66 -4.92 6.29
C HIS A 294 -23.89 -5.39 5.50
N MET A 295 -23.71 -6.21 4.45
CA MET A 295 -24.81 -6.63 3.57
C MET A 295 -25.04 -8.12 3.56
N SER A 296 -23.98 -8.90 3.34
CA SER A 296 -24.05 -10.36 3.27
C SER A 296 -22.70 -10.97 3.65
N GLY A 297 -22.54 -12.28 3.38
CA GLY A 297 -21.32 -13.01 3.70
C GLY A 297 -21.22 -13.40 5.16
N ASP A 298 -20.36 -14.38 5.40
CA ASP A 298 -20.05 -14.93 6.71
C ASP A 298 -18.69 -14.38 7.19
N ILE A 299 -18.36 -14.57 8.47
CA ILE A 299 -17.05 -14.24 9.04
C ILE A 299 -16.36 -15.53 9.44
N TYR A 300 -15.24 -15.86 8.82
CA TYR A 300 -14.36 -16.98 9.13
C TYR A 300 -12.96 -16.46 9.45
N ILE A 301 -12.62 -16.49 10.74
CA ILE A 301 -11.35 -15.97 11.26
C ILE A 301 -10.70 -17.03 12.14
N TYR A 302 -9.39 -17.19 11.99
CA TYR A 302 -8.56 -17.99 12.87
C TYR A 302 -7.40 -17.15 13.42
N ASN A 303 -7.44 -16.86 14.72
CA ASN A 303 -6.39 -16.15 15.44
C ASN A 303 -5.41 -17.13 16.12
N GLN A 304 -4.12 -16.99 15.87
CA GLN A 304 -3.09 -17.94 16.31
C GLN A 304 -2.65 -17.74 17.78
N ALA A 305 -3.18 -16.73 18.47
CA ALA A 305 -2.87 -16.41 19.86
C ALA A 305 -4.14 -15.99 20.62
N ASP A 306 -3.98 -15.59 21.88
CA ASP A 306 -5.04 -14.96 22.67
C ASP A 306 -5.70 -13.82 21.89
N LEU A 307 -7.02 -13.71 22.00
CA LEU A 307 -7.82 -12.72 21.27
C LEU A 307 -8.81 -12.02 22.19
N GLU A 308 -8.82 -10.69 22.16
CA GLU A 308 -9.87 -9.87 22.73
C GLU A 308 -10.81 -9.34 21.62
N LEU A 309 -12.08 -9.73 21.68
CA LEU A 309 -13.13 -9.11 20.86
C LEU A 309 -13.54 -7.81 21.54
N LYS A 310 -13.13 -6.69 20.93
CA LYS A 310 -13.26 -5.35 21.49
C LYS A 310 -13.83 -4.35 20.49
N ASP A 311 -14.62 -3.42 21.00
CA ASP A 311 -15.01 -2.26 20.22
C ASP A 311 -13.84 -1.28 20.09
N LEU A 312 -13.29 -1.19 18.89
CA LEU A 312 -12.20 -0.28 18.56
C LEU A 312 -12.68 0.98 17.83
N THR A 313 -13.98 1.06 17.52
CA THR A 313 -14.59 2.06 16.64
C THR A 313 -15.67 2.89 17.35
N GLY A 314 -16.07 2.49 18.56
CA GLY A 314 -16.92 3.27 19.48
C GLY A 314 -18.44 3.06 19.30
N GLN A 315 -18.86 2.11 18.46
CA GLN A 315 -20.29 1.76 18.25
C GLN A 315 -20.88 0.79 19.28
N GLY A 316 -20.12 0.40 20.29
CA GLY A 316 -20.47 -0.55 21.35
C GLY A 316 -20.47 -2.02 20.91
N ARG A 317 -19.81 -2.39 19.81
CA ARG A 317 -19.79 -3.76 19.28
C ARG A 317 -18.40 -4.17 18.81
N SER A 318 -17.94 -5.35 19.22
CA SER A 318 -16.71 -5.97 18.73
C SER A 318 -16.93 -6.75 17.45
N VAL A 319 -18.08 -7.42 17.34
CA VAL A 319 -18.49 -8.17 16.15
C VAL A 319 -19.87 -7.68 15.72
N ASN A 320 -20.02 -7.32 14.46
CA ASN A 320 -21.30 -6.97 13.86
C ASN A 320 -21.46 -7.71 12.53
N ASN A 321 -21.94 -8.95 12.63
CA ASN A 321 -22.07 -9.89 11.53
C ASN A 321 -23.53 -10.01 11.08
N VAL A 322 -23.82 -9.91 9.78
CA VAL A 322 -25.16 -10.12 9.22
C VAL A 322 -25.36 -11.56 8.74
N GLY A 323 -24.26 -12.27 8.46
CA GLY A 323 -24.25 -13.69 8.16
C GLY A 323 -23.94 -14.56 9.37
N GLY A 324 -23.33 -15.71 9.10
CA GLY A 324 -22.87 -16.68 10.07
C GLY A 324 -21.35 -16.80 10.06
N GLY A 325 -20.84 -17.99 10.36
CA GLY A 325 -19.41 -18.30 10.30
C GLY A 325 -18.81 -18.66 11.65
N GLU A 326 -17.51 -18.42 11.80
CA GLU A 326 -16.71 -18.86 12.92
C GLU A 326 -15.59 -17.86 13.24
N ILE A 327 -15.41 -17.55 14.52
CA ILE A 327 -14.15 -17.00 15.03
C ILE A 327 -13.51 -18.05 15.93
N ARG A 328 -12.31 -18.49 15.52
CA ARG A 328 -11.48 -19.44 16.24
C ARG A 328 -10.23 -18.76 16.78
N THR A 329 -9.80 -19.13 17.97
CA THR A 329 -8.47 -18.79 18.51
C THR A 329 -7.78 -20.05 19.06
N ASP A 330 -6.45 -20.13 18.93
CA ASP A 330 -5.63 -21.14 19.60
C ASP A 330 -5.50 -20.90 21.11
N GLY A 331 -5.67 -19.66 21.56
CA GLY A 331 -5.52 -19.24 22.94
C GLY A 331 -6.86 -18.94 23.62
N GLN A 332 -6.82 -18.02 24.59
CA GLN A 332 -8.00 -17.51 25.26
C GLN A 332 -8.76 -16.51 24.38
N LEU A 333 -10.08 -16.70 24.25
CA LEU A 333 -10.99 -15.69 23.72
C LEU A 333 -11.61 -14.87 24.85
N THR A 334 -11.40 -13.56 24.84
CA THR A 334 -12.05 -12.62 25.77
C THR A 334 -13.05 -11.76 25.02
N ILE A 335 -14.30 -11.73 25.48
CA ILE A 335 -15.36 -10.92 24.88
C ILE A 335 -15.64 -9.74 25.82
N THR A 336 -15.08 -8.58 25.47
CA THR A 336 -15.20 -7.34 26.25
C THR A 336 -16.37 -6.48 25.76
N ASP A 337 -16.66 -6.52 24.46
CA ASP A 337 -17.75 -5.77 23.84
C ASP A 337 -18.70 -6.68 23.07
N GLN A 338 -19.91 -6.18 22.80
CA GLN A 338 -21.01 -6.97 22.26
C GLN A 338 -20.63 -7.69 20.96
N VAL A 339 -20.92 -8.98 20.92
CA VAL A 339 -20.92 -9.80 19.71
C VAL A 339 -22.34 -9.87 19.19
N LYS A 340 -22.55 -9.37 17.97
CA LYS A 340 -23.85 -9.35 17.30
C LYS A 340 -23.74 -10.12 15.99
N GLN A 341 -24.61 -11.10 15.80
CA GLN A 341 -24.57 -11.98 14.63
C GLN A 341 -25.96 -12.19 14.01
N GLY A 342 -25.99 -12.57 12.73
CA GLY A 342 -27.22 -12.74 11.96
C GLY A 342 -27.68 -14.19 11.78
N LYS A 343 -26.76 -15.14 11.56
CA LYS A 343 -27.03 -16.57 11.31
C LYS A 343 -26.16 -17.46 12.22
N ASN A 344 -26.16 -18.77 11.99
CA ASN A 344 -25.34 -19.71 12.76
C ASN A 344 -23.89 -19.23 12.89
N PHE A 345 -23.44 -19.06 14.14
CA PHE A 345 -22.14 -18.49 14.43
C PHE A 345 -21.46 -19.28 15.56
N ALA A 346 -20.19 -19.61 15.36
CA ALA A 346 -19.37 -20.33 16.33
C ALA A 346 -18.24 -19.43 16.87
N LEU A 347 -18.04 -19.51 18.19
CA LEU A 347 -16.85 -18.99 18.87
C LEU A 347 -16.10 -20.17 19.46
N ILE A 348 -14.86 -20.36 19.03
CA ILE A 348 -14.03 -21.52 19.38
C ILE A 348 -12.71 -21.06 19.98
N ALA A 349 -12.32 -21.58 21.14
CA ALA A 349 -11.10 -21.18 21.83
C ALA A 349 -10.51 -22.30 22.70
N GLU A 350 -9.29 -22.13 23.21
CA GLU A 350 -8.81 -22.99 24.30
C GLU A 350 -9.62 -22.72 25.59
N SER A 351 -9.77 -21.45 25.94
CA SER A 351 -10.63 -20.96 27.03
C SER A 351 -11.40 -19.72 26.59
N MET A 352 -12.54 -19.43 27.21
CA MET A 352 -13.36 -18.27 26.86
C MET A 352 -13.81 -17.51 28.10
N ILE A 353 -13.65 -16.18 28.09
CA ILE A 353 -14.19 -15.27 29.10
C ILE A 353 -15.22 -14.36 28.45
N ILE A 354 -16.44 -14.37 28.97
CA ILE A 354 -17.56 -13.59 28.46
C ILE A 354 -17.92 -12.50 29.46
N ASN A 355 -17.61 -11.25 29.12
CA ASN A 355 -17.93 -10.07 29.92
C ASN A 355 -19.05 -9.22 29.32
N ASN A 356 -19.52 -9.52 28.11
CA ASN A 356 -20.53 -8.73 27.41
C ASN A 356 -21.51 -9.63 26.65
N ASP A 357 -22.51 -8.99 26.03
CA ASP A 357 -23.59 -9.66 25.34
C ASP A 357 -23.09 -10.40 24.08
N ILE A 358 -23.65 -11.59 23.86
CA ILE A 358 -23.57 -12.32 22.59
C ILE A 358 -25.01 -12.49 22.11
N ILE A 359 -25.39 -11.75 21.06
CA ILE A 359 -26.77 -11.65 20.60
C ILE A 359 -26.89 -12.14 19.17
N HIS A 360 -27.73 -13.15 18.99
CA HIS A 360 -28.25 -13.56 17.68
C HIS A 360 -29.44 -12.65 17.30
N GLN A 361 -29.39 -12.02 16.12
CA GLN A 361 -30.42 -11.08 15.69
C GLN A 361 -31.63 -11.72 15.02
N THR A 362 -31.44 -12.84 14.34
CA THR A 362 -32.50 -13.55 13.61
C THR A 362 -32.58 -15.01 14.05
N PHE A 363 -33.20 -15.90 13.27
CA PHE A 363 -33.23 -17.32 13.60
C PHE A 363 -31.87 -17.98 13.33
N GLY A 364 -31.32 -18.67 14.32
CA GLY A 364 -30.12 -19.50 14.16
C GLY A 364 -29.47 -19.87 15.49
N ARG A 365 -28.26 -20.45 15.42
CA ARG A 365 -27.53 -21.03 16.55
C ARG A 365 -26.33 -20.18 16.96
N ILE A 366 -26.15 -20.01 18.27
CA ILE A 366 -24.84 -19.65 18.84
C ILE A 366 -24.17 -20.94 19.31
N GLU A 367 -22.95 -21.19 18.85
CA GLU A 367 -22.09 -22.24 19.40
C GLU A 367 -20.90 -21.61 20.12
N LEU A 368 -20.70 -22.01 21.37
CA LEU A 368 -19.53 -21.66 22.17
C LEU A 368 -18.78 -22.95 22.47
N SER A 369 -17.57 -23.09 21.95
CA SER A 369 -16.75 -24.29 22.12
C SER A 369 -15.42 -23.94 22.76
N THR A 370 -15.09 -24.60 23.88
CA THR A 370 -13.80 -24.45 24.54
C THR A 370 -13.21 -25.79 24.97
N VAL A 371 -11.89 -25.91 24.88
CA VAL A 371 -11.19 -27.12 25.37
C VAL A 371 -11.21 -27.17 26.89
N ASN A 372 -10.85 -26.06 27.55
CA ASN A 372 -10.63 -26.00 28.98
C ASN A 372 -11.86 -25.43 29.70
N THR A 373 -12.00 -24.11 29.74
CA THR A 373 -13.03 -23.43 30.55
C THR A 373 -13.76 -22.36 29.75
N LEU A 374 -15.06 -22.28 29.96
CA LEU A 374 -15.89 -21.13 29.62
C LEU A 374 -16.32 -20.44 30.91
N GLU A 375 -15.91 -19.18 31.08
CA GLU A 375 -16.30 -18.33 32.20
C GLU A 375 -17.27 -17.24 31.74
N HIS A 376 -18.52 -17.32 32.19
CA HIS A 376 -19.55 -16.31 31.95
C HIS A 376 -19.67 -15.39 33.17
N ARG A 377 -19.06 -14.20 33.06
CA ARG A 377 -18.97 -13.21 34.15
C ARG A 377 -20.10 -12.18 34.09
N SER A 378 -20.47 -11.75 32.89
CA SER A 378 -21.52 -10.74 32.67
C SER A 378 -22.10 -10.81 31.27
N GLY A 379 -23.10 -9.96 30.99
CA GLY A 379 -23.79 -9.92 29.70
C GLY A 379 -24.82 -11.03 29.50
N THR A 380 -25.50 -10.98 28.37
CA THR A 380 -26.55 -11.92 27.96
C THR A 380 -26.10 -12.72 26.75
N ILE A 381 -26.18 -14.05 26.84
CA ILE A 381 -26.05 -14.93 25.68
C ILE A 381 -27.48 -15.22 25.21
N GLN A 382 -27.86 -14.71 24.04
CA GLN A 382 -29.22 -14.80 23.52
C GLN A 382 -29.25 -15.34 22.10
N ALA A 383 -30.01 -16.40 21.87
CA ALA A 383 -30.35 -16.87 20.53
C ALA A 383 -31.82 -17.28 20.45
N GLU A 384 -32.52 -16.93 19.37
CA GLU A 384 -33.95 -17.27 19.20
C GLU A 384 -34.24 -18.76 19.00
N SER A 385 -33.21 -19.57 18.69
CA SER A 385 -33.39 -21.01 18.45
C SER A 385 -32.65 -21.86 19.47
N HIS A 386 -31.31 -21.87 19.42
CA HIS A 386 -30.48 -22.77 20.19
C HIS A 386 -29.17 -22.10 20.57
N ILE A 387 -28.77 -22.33 21.82
CA ILE A 387 -27.44 -22.05 22.32
C ILE A 387 -26.79 -23.40 22.61
N THR A 388 -25.64 -23.66 22.00
CA THR A 388 -24.84 -24.85 22.27
C THR A 388 -23.56 -24.42 22.97
N ILE A 389 -23.31 -24.98 24.16
CA ILE A 389 -22.07 -24.74 24.90
C ILE A 389 -21.36 -26.08 25.08
N ASN A 390 -20.23 -26.24 24.40
CA ASN A 390 -19.37 -27.40 24.45
C ASN A 390 -18.08 -27.00 25.17
N SER A 391 -17.97 -27.26 26.47
CA SER A 391 -16.81 -26.86 27.26
C SER A 391 -16.36 -27.96 28.22
N GLY A 392 -15.05 -28.05 28.46
CA GLY A 392 -14.50 -28.89 29.52
C GLY A 392 -15.01 -28.51 30.93
N SER A 393 -15.26 -27.21 31.15
CA SER A 393 -15.86 -26.68 32.39
C SER A 393 -16.62 -25.38 32.12
N ILE A 394 -17.78 -25.22 32.76
CA ILE A 394 -18.58 -24.00 32.67
C ILE A 394 -18.65 -23.36 34.05
N ILE A 395 -18.16 -22.12 34.15
CA ILE A 395 -18.24 -21.30 35.36
C ILE A 395 -19.09 -20.09 35.05
N GLN A 396 -20.28 -20.00 35.65
CA GLN A 396 -21.15 -18.84 35.52
C GLN A 396 -21.17 -18.06 36.84
N THR A 397 -20.48 -16.93 36.88
CA THR A 397 -20.45 -16.02 38.04
C THR A 397 -21.41 -14.84 37.87
N GLY A 398 -21.92 -14.62 36.65
CA GLY A 398 -22.96 -13.63 36.37
C GLY A 398 -23.59 -13.82 34.98
N GLY A 399 -24.28 -12.77 34.51
CA GLY A 399 -24.95 -12.77 33.21
C GLY A 399 -26.24 -13.58 33.12
N LYS A 400 -26.75 -13.76 31.89
CA LYS A 400 -27.97 -14.53 31.58
C LYS A 400 -27.81 -15.34 30.29
N ILE A 401 -28.48 -16.48 30.22
CA ILE A 401 -28.61 -17.28 29.00
C ILE A 401 -30.09 -17.31 28.64
N LEU A 402 -30.44 -16.86 27.45
CA LEU A 402 -31.82 -16.74 26.96
C LEU A 402 -31.98 -17.45 25.62
N THR A 403 -32.97 -18.33 25.52
CA THR A 403 -33.39 -19.00 24.28
C THR A 403 -34.76 -18.53 23.87
#